data_AF-A0A9E2LWX2-F1
#
_entry.id   AF-A0A9E2LWX2-F1
#
_cell.length_a   1.000
_cell.length_b   1.000
_cell.length_c   1.000
_cell.angle_alpha   90.00
_cell.angle_beta   90.00
_cell.angle_gamma   90.00
#
_symmetry.space_group_name_H-M   'P 1'
#
loop_
_entity.id
_entity.type
_entity.pdbx_description
1 polymer ?
#
loop_
_entity_poly.entity_id
_entity_poly.type
_entity_poly.pdbx_seq_one_letter_code
_entity_poly.pdbx_strand_id
1 'polypeptide(L)'
;MTADRLQAIFAEGQPVFEERIALAGPAADDVVCLLDTQNYFDLIKLPNPIDRQGVLERFIRERLLVRNEENFSITNLGALLFAKDLGEFDLLARKSVRVTTYEGLDKLTTLRDISGVKGYAVGFEGLVDYVNSQIPANEVIGKALRESVPMYPEIAIRELVANALIHQNLEQAWRFCGHRHLRQQA
;
A
#
# COMPACT_ATOMS: atom_id res chain seq x y z
N MET A 1 -0.71 -15.10 -31.87
CA MET A 1 -0.09 -15.10 -30.53
C MET A 1 -0.52 -13.82 -29.83
N THR A 2 -0.98 -13.88 -28.58
CA THR A 2 -1.48 -12.69 -27.85
C THR A 2 -0.30 -11.83 -27.37
N ALA A 3 -0.50 -10.52 -27.27
CA ALA A 3 0.52 -9.59 -26.77
C ALA A 3 1.05 -10.00 -25.37
N ASP A 4 0.17 -10.56 -24.55
CA ASP A 4 0.49 -11.06 -23.20
C ASP A 4 1.50 -12.22 -23.21
N ARG A 5 1.42 -13.11 -24.22
CA ARG A 5 2.38 -14.22 -24.36
C ARG A 5 3.75 -13.73 -24.82
N LEU A 6 3.82 -12.64 -25.58
CA LEU A 6 5.09 -12.02 -25.96
C LEU A 6 5.73 -11.29 -24.77
N GLN A 7 4.94 -10.57 -23.96
CA GLN A 7 5.44 -9.95 -22.72
C GLN A 7 6.01 -10.98 -21.74
N ALA A 8 5.34 -12.13 -21.56
CA ALA A 8 5.83 -13.19 -20.68
C ALA A 8 7.20 -13.74 -21.12
N ILE A 9 7.42 -13.92 -22.43
CA ILE A 9 8.69 -14.42 -22.97
C ILE A 9 9.81 -13.37 -22.83
N PHE A 10 9.51 -12.08 -22.99
CA PHE A 10 10.51 -11.02 -22.79
C PHE A 10 10.81 -10.71 -21.31
N ALA A 11 9.96 -11.16 -20.38
CA ALA A 11 10.16 -11.03 -18.94
C ALA A 11 11.06 -12.12 -18.35
N GLU A 12 11.36 -13.20 -19.09
CA GLU A 12 12.28 -14.25 -18.66
C GLU A 12 13.70 -13.68 -18.49
N GLY A 13 14.05 -13.35 -17.24
CA GLY A 13 15.36 -12.81 -16.85
C GLY A 13 15.33 -11.39 -16.28
N GLN A 14 14.19 -10.70 -16.25
CA GLN A 14 14.06 -9.44 -15.53
C GLN A 14 13.75 -9.67 -14.05
N PRO A 15 14.27 -8.83 -13.13
CA PRO A 15 13.87 -8.88 -11.72
C PRO A 15 12.36 -8.72 -11.61
N VAL A 16 11.75 -9.55 -10.76
CA VAL A 16 10.33 -9.45 -10.41
C VAL A 16 10.03 -8.05 -9.87
N PHE A 17 8.79 -7.59 -10.06
CA PHE A 17 8.39 -6.21 -9.75
C PHE A 17 8.92 -5.73 -8.39
N GLU A 18 8.83 -6.56 -7.36
CA GLU A 18 9.22 -6.32 -5.98
C GLU A 18 10.71 -6.01 -5.81
N GLU A 19 11.57 -6.65 -6.60
CA GLU A 19 13.04 -6.54 -6.54
C GLU A 19 13.58 -5.35 -7.35
N ARG A 20 12.74 -4.74 -8.20
CA ARG A 20 13.14 -3.54 -8.95
C ARG A 20 13.37 -2.37 -8.01
N ILE A 21 14.20 -1.43 -8.44
CA ILE A 21 14.53 -0.23 -7.66
C ILE A 21 13.41 0.81 -7.84
N ALA A 22 12.85 1.25 -6.71
CA ALA A 22 11.88 2.35 -6.64
C ALA A 22 12.58 3.71 -6.61
N LEU A 23 13.66 3.82 -5.84
CA LEU A 23 14.47 5.03 -5.72
C LEU A 23 15.94 4.66 -5.52
N ALA A 24 16.82 5.21 -6.35
CA ALA A 24 18.26 5.01 -6.27
C ALA A 24 18.96 6.25 -5.72
N GLY A 25 20.00 6.05 -4.90
CA GLY A 25 20.83 7.13 -4.40
C GLY A 25 20.51 7.76 -3.03
N PRO A 26 19.46 7.40 -2.25
CA PRO A 26 19.31 7.99 -0.92
C PRO A 26 20.48 7.65 0.01
N ALA A 27 20.91 8.63 0.81
CA ALA A 27 21.84 8.41 1.91
C ALA A 27 21.13 7.66 3.05
N ALA A 28 21.90 7.15 4.02
CA ALA A 28 21.37 6.47 5.20
C ALA A 28 20.26 7.28 5.91
N ASP A 29 20.43 8.60 6.01
CA ASP A 29 19.50 9.50 6.68
C ASP A 29 18.21 9.67 5.87
N ASP A 30 18.33 9.79 4.56
CA ASP A 30 17.18 9.92 3.65
C ASP A 30 16.32 8.65 3.68
N VAL A 31 16.94 7.47 3.76
CA VAL A 31 16.20 6.20 3.86
C VAL A 31 15.29 6.19 5.09
N VAL A 32 15.79 6.63 6.24
CA VAL A 32 15.00 6.69 7.49
C VAL A 32 13.96 7.82 7.44
N CYS A 33 14.18 8.86 6.64
CA CYS A 33 13.18 9.88 6.37
C CYS A 33 12.04 9.36 5.48
N LEU A 34 12.36 8.60 4.43
CA LEU A 34 11.42 8.08 3.42
C LEU A 34 10.64 6.86 3.91
N LEU A 35 11.27 5.96 4.67
CA LEU A 35 10.67 4.71 5.14
C LEU A 35 10.37 4.75 6.64
N ASP A 36 9.21 4.21 7.02
CA ASP A 36 8.83 3.98 8.41
C ASP A 36 9.51 2.71 8.94
N THR A 37 10.77 2.88 9.32
CA THR A 37 11.60 1.80 9.85
C THR A 37 11.12 1.29 11.20
N GLN A 38 10.47 2.14 12.01
CA GLN A 38 9.95 1.76 13.32
C GLN A 38 8.79 0.78 13.17
N ASN A 39 7.86 1.11 12.28
CA ASN A 39 6.69 0.27 12.00
C ASN A 39 7.10 -1.16 11.58
N TYR A 40 8.18 -1.32 10.81
CA TYR A 40 8.73 -2.65 10.50
C TYR A 40 9.06 -3.47 11.75
N PHE A 41 9.79 -2.90 12.71
CA PHE A 41 10.18 -3.61 13.93
C PHE A 41 8.98 -3.90 14.83
N ASP A 42 8.03 -2.97 14.90
CA ASP A 42 6.79 -3.15 15.66
C ASP A 42 5.93 -4.29 15.10
N LEU A 43 5.74 -4.33 13.78
CA LEU A 43 4.97 -5.37 13.09
C LEU A 43 5.61 -6.77 13.23
N ILE A 44 6.93 -6.85 13.10
CA ILE A 44 7.68 -8.12 13.23
C ILE A 44 7.94 -8.47 14.70
N LYS A 45 7.58 -7.59 15.65
CA LYS A 45 7.77 -7.74 17.09
C LYS A 45 9.23 -7.99 17.49
N LEU A 46 10.14 -7.26 16.84
CA LEU A 46 11.57 -7.29 17.13
C LEU A 46 11.98 -6.02 17.87
N PRO A 47 13.00 -6.09 18.74
CA PRO A 47 13.55 -4.89 19.35
C PRO A 47 14.16 -3.98 18.28
N ASN A 48 13.87 -2.69 18.38
CA ASN A 48 14.47 -1.71 17.49
C ASN A 48 15.98 -1.58 17.80
N PRO A 49 16.87 -1.74 16.81
CA PRO A 49 18.30 -1.53 17.00
C PRO A 49 18.58 -0.11 17.52
N ILE A 50 19.55 0.00 18.45
CA ILE A 50 20.01 1.29 18.97
C ILE A 50 20.81 2.04 17.90
N ASP A 51 21.50 1.30 17.03
CA ASP A 51 22.30 1.83 15.94
C ASP A 51 21.56 1.81 14.60
N ARG A 52 21.66 2.92 13.87
CA ARG A 52 21.08 3.10 12.53
C ARG A 52 21.65 2.08 11.55
N GLN A 53 22.92 1.70 11.71
CA GLN A 53 23.53 0.68 10.87
C GLN A 53 22.79 -0.67 10.99
N GLY A 54 22.38 -1.04 12.21
CA GLY A 54 21.60 -2.27 12.45
C GLY A 54 20.22 -2.25 11.78
N VAL A 55 19.57 -1.08 11.72
CA VAL A 55 18.31 -0.90 10.98
C VAL A 55 18.51 -1.14 9.48
N LEU A 56 19.52 -0.49 8.89
CA LEU A 56 19.82 -0.59 7.47
C LEU A 56 20.26 -2.00 7.07
N GLU A 57 21.11 -2.65 7.87
CA GLU A 57 21.53 -4.04 7.66
C GLU A 57 20.34 -5.00 7.69
N ARG A 58 19.39 -4.78 8.59
CA ARG A 58 18.16 -5.57 8.62
C ARG A 58 17.36 -5.39 7.33
N PHE A 59 17.15 -4.15 6.90
CA PHE A 59 16.40 -3.83 5.69
C PHE A 59 17.08 -4.38 4.42
N ILE A 60 18.41 -4.42 4.38
CA ILE A 60 19.17 -5.09 3.30
C ILE A 60 18.93 -6.60 3.32
N ARG A 61 18.99 -7.23 4.50
CA ARG A 61 18.76 -8.67 4.65
C ARG A 61 17.36 -9.10 4.18
N GLU A 62 16.37 -8.25 4.42
CA GLU A 62 14.98 -8.45 3.98
C GLU A 62 14.72 -8.01 2.53
N ARG A 63 15.76 -7.62 1.78
CA ARG A 63 15.67 -7.14 0.39
C ARG A 63 14.77 -5.90 0.20
N LEU A 64 14.57 -5.12 1.26
CA LEU A 64 13.86 -3.83 1.20
C LEU A 64 14.80 -2.71 0.71
N LEU A 65 16.11 -2.89 0.95
CA LEU A 65 17.18 -2.01 0.50
C LEU A 65 18.25 -2.82 -0.22
N VAL A 66 18.94 -2.16 -1.15
CA VAL A 66 20.17 -2.65 -1.77
C VAL A 66 21.28 -1.68 -1.42
N ARG A 67 22.42 -2.20 -0.97
CA ARG A 67 23.61 -1.39 -0.68
C ARG A 67 24.42 -1.18 -1.95
N ASN A 68 24.73 0.07 -2.26
CA ASN A 68 25.68 0.45 -3.30
C ASN A 68 26.99 0.94 -2.64
N GLU A 69 27.95 1.42 -3.45
CA GLU A 69 29.28 1.84 -2.98
C GLU A 69 29.20 2.93 -1.90
N GLU A 70 28.42 3.99 -2.15
CA GLU A 70 28.33 5.15 -1.26
C GLU A 70 26.90 5.44 -0.74
N ASN A 71 25.89 4.78 -1.30
CA ASN A 71 24.49 5.06 -1.02
C ASN A 71 23.64 3.77 -0.99
N PHE A 72 22.34 3.94 -0.81
CA PHE A 72 21.37 2.85 -0.82
C PHE A 72 20.43 2.99 -2.01
N SER A 73 19.80 1.89 -2.38
CA SER A 73 18.65 1.87 -3.28
C SER A 73 17.46 1.24 -2.55
N ILE A 74 16.30 1.89 -2.64
CA ILE A 74 15.04 1.38 -2.08
C ILE A 74 14.38 0.50 -3.12
N THR A 75 14.00 -0.73 -2.76
CA THR A 75 13.26 -1.62 -3.66
C THR A 75 11.78 -1.24 -3.73
N ASN A 76 11.10 -1.67 -4.78
CA ASN A 76 9.65 -1.53 -4.89
C ASN A 76 8.94 -2.14 -3.69
N LEU A 77 9.39 -3.31 -3.23
CA LEU A 77 8.84 -3.93 -2.02
C LEU A 77 9.02 -3.04 -0.78
N GLY A 78 10.24 -2.51 -0.58
CA GLY A 78 10.56 -1.63 0.54
C GLY A 78 9.68 -0.38 0.58
N ALA A 79 9.57 0.32 -0.54
CA ALA A 79 8.73 1.51 -0.64
C ALA A 79 7.23 1.17 -0.54
N LEU A 80 6.76 0.15 -1.24
CA LEU A 80 5.34 -0.21 -1.27
C LEU A 80 4.81 -0.60 0.12
N LEU A 81 5.62 -1.28 0.93
CA LEU A 81 5.24 -1.67 2.29
C LEU A 81 5.46 -0.54 3.29
N PHE A 82 6.63 0.10 3.27
CA PHE A 82 7.11 0.93 4.38
C PHE A 82 7.28 2.42 4.07
N ALA A 83 6.92 2.91 2.88
CA ALA A 83 6.97 4.35 2.62
C ALA A 83 6.10 5.13 3.62
N LYS A 84 6.64 6.22 4.17
CA LYS A 84 5.82 7.20 4.90
C LYS A 84 4.89 7.95 3.95
N ASP A 85 5.37 8.18 2.73
CA ASP A 85 4.63 8.78 1.63
C ASP A 85 5.01 8.07 0.32
N LEU A 86 4.05 7.38 -0.32
CA LEU A 86 4.20 6.73 -1.61
C LEU A 86 4.30 7.74 -2.77
N GLY A 87 3.86 8.97 -2.55
CA GLY A 87 3.98 10.09 -3.48
C GLY A 87 5.43 10.49 -3.76
N GLU A 88 6.35 10.22 -2.84
CA GLU A 88 7.80 10.43 -3.01
C GLU A 88 8.45 9.42 -3.98
N PHE A 89 7.69 8.44 -4.45
CA PHE A 89 8.15 7.38 -5.34
C PHE A 89 7.36 7.40 -6.66
N ASP A 90 7.90 8.03 -7.70
CA ASP A 90 7.20 8.26 -8.99
C ASP A 90 6.51 7.03 -9.59
N LEU A 91 7.17 5.87 -9.54
CA LEU A 91 6.64 4.62 -10.09
C LEU A 91 5.52 4.02 -9.22
N LEU A 92 5.50 4.34 -7.92
CA LEU A 92 4.61 3.76 -6.92
C LEU A 92 3.50 4.72 -6.45
N ALA A 93 3.60 6.02 -6.73
CA ALA A 93 2.59 7.02 -6.36
C ALA A 93 1.19 6.66 -6.86
N ARG A 94 1.10 5.97 -8.01
CA ARG A 94 -0.16 5.49 -8.60
C ARG A 94 -0.61 4.11 -8.12
N LYS A 95 0.15 3.48 -7.22
CA LYS A 95 -0.16 2.20 -6.58
C LYS A 95 -0.72 2.41 -5.17
N SER A 96 -1.01 3.63 -4.76
CA SER A 96 -1.69 3.90 -3.50
C SER A 96 -3.08 3.24 -3.43
N VAL A 97 -3.48 2.84 -2.22
CA VAL A 97 -4.81 2.28 -1.99
C VAL A 97 -5.83 3.39 -2.08
N ARG A 98 -6.94 3.16 -2.78
CA ARG A 98 -8.06 4.09 -2.88
C ARG A 98 -9.34 3.41 -2.42
N VAL A 99 -10.06 4.07 -1.52
CA VAL A 99 -11.35 3.61 -1.00
C VAL A 99 -12.42 4.59 -1.46
N THR A 100 -13.35 4.08 -2.27
CA THR A 100 -14.51 4.83 -2.74
C THR A 100 -15.78 4.24 -2.15
N THR A 101 -16.59 5.09 -1.52
CA THR A 101 -17.89 4.73 -0.95
C THR A 101 -18.99 5.27 -1.83
N TYR A 102 -19.95 4.41 -2.19
CA TYR A 102 -21.11 4.76 -3.01
C TYR A 102 -22.38 4.70 -2.17
N GLU A 103 -23.39 5.48 -2.56
CA GLU A 103 -24.69 5.52 -1.84
C GLU A 103 -25.51 4.25 -2.02
N GLY A 104 -25.43 3.64 -3.21
CA GLY A 104 -26.16 2.44 -3.57
C GLY A 104 -25.27 1.39 -4.24
N LEU A 105 -25.91 0.45 -4.91
CA LEU A 105 -25.23 -0.61 -5.67
C LEU A 105 -24.63 -0.11 -6.98
N ASP A 106 -25.06 1.05 -7.45
CA ASP A 106 -24.50 1.69 -8.64
C ASP A 106 -23.33 2.62 -8.27
N LYS A 107 -22.52 2.92 -9.28
CA LYS A 107 -21.37 3.83 -9.15
C LYS A 107 -21.73 5.27 -9.54
N LEU A 108 -23.00 5.65 -9.46
CA LEU A 108 -23.47 6.95 -9.93
C LEU A 108 -23.19 8.06 -8.90
N THR A 109 -23.50 7.78 -7.63
CA THR A 109 -23.34 8.75 -6.54
C THR A 109 -22.20 8.31 -5.62
N THR A 110 -21.08 9.04 -5.69
CA THR A 110 -19.93 8.84 -4.79
C THR A 110 -20.15 9.64 -3.52
N LEU A 111 -20.18 8.96 -2.37
CA LEU A 111 -20.29 9.58 -1.05
C LEU A 111 -18.94 10.05 -0.53
N ARG A 112 -17.92 9.20 -0.64
CA ARG A 112 -16.55 9.49 -0.21
C ARG A 112 -15.56 8.83 -1.15
N ASP A 113 -14.42 9.49 -1.30
CA ASP A 113 -13.33 9.03 -2.16
C ASP A 113 -12.01 9.45 -1.53
N ILE A 114 -11.31 8.49 -0.93
CA ILE A 114 -10.05 8.74 -0.22
C ILE A 114 -8.95 7.89 -0.82
N SER A 115 -7.81 8.53 -1.08
CA SER A 115 -6.58 7.86 -1.47
C SER A 115 -5.61 7.85 -0.29
N GLY A 116 -5.06 6.69 0.01
CA GLY A 116 -4.00 6.51 0.99
C GLY A 116 -2.68 7.09 0.47
N VAL A 117 -1.86 7.56 1.39
CA VAL A 117 -0.55 8.15 1.09
C VAL A 117 0.58 7.25 1.57
N LYS A 118 0.35 6.49 2.64
CA LYS A 118 1.34 5.61 3.26
C LYS A 118 1.53 4.30 2.49
N GLY A 119 2.68 3.67 2.69
CA GLY A 119 2.93 2.28 2.31
C GLY A 119 1.93 1.33 2.96
N TYR A 120 1.71 0.18 2.34
CA TYR A 120 0.63 -0.73 2.70
C TYR A 120 0.74 -1.27 4.11
N ALA A 121 1.94 -1.61 4.58
CA ALA A 121 2.11 -2.12 5.94
C ALA A 121 1.88 -1.01 6.97
N VAL A 122 2.44 0.18 6.71
CA VAL A 122 2.32 1.35 7.59
C VAL A 122 0.87 1.85 7.67
N GLY A 123 0.15 1.80 6.56
CA GLY A 123 -1.24 2.27 6.46
C GLY A 123 -2.30 1.18 6.72
N PHE A 124 -1.91 -0.07 6.94
CA PHE A 124 -2.84 -1.20 6.95
C PHE A 124 -3.93 -1.07 8.03
N GLU A 125 -3.52 -0.80 9.27
CA GLU A 125 -4.44 -0.66 10.40
C GLU A 125 -5.43 0.49 10.17
N GLY A 126 -4.92 1.67 9.81
CA GLY A 126 -5.76 2.83 9.51
C GLY A 126 -6.70 2.62 8.31
N LEU A 127 -6.28 1.83 7.31
CA LEU A 127 -7.15 1.44 6.19
C LEU A 127 -8.30 0.54 6.66
N VAL A 128 -8.01 -0.47 7.47
CA VAL A 128 -9.02 -1.38 8.02
C VAL A 128 -10.00 -0.62 8.92
N ASP A 129 -9.50 0.25 9.80
CA ASP A 129 -10.33 1.10 10.65
C ASP A 129 -11.21 2.04 9.83
N TYR A 130 -10.64 2.63 8.78
CA TYR A 130 -11.41 3.48 7.87
C TYR A 130 -12.52 2.68 7.19
N VAL A 131 -12.23 1.50 6.63
CA VAL A 131 -13.25 0.65 6.01
C VAL A 131 -14.35 0.26 7.01
N ASN A 132 -13.98 -0.16 8.22
CA ASN A 132 -14.94 -0.47 9.29
C ASN A 132 -15.83 0.73 9.63
N SER A 133 -15.28 1.95 9.68
CA SER A 133 -16.05 3.17 9.96
C SER A 133 -17.06 3.53 8.87
N GLN A 134 -16.88 3.03 7.64
CA GLN A 134 -17.83 3.25 6.55
C GLN A 134 -18.95 2.20 6.51
N ILE A 135 -18.82 1.09 7.24
CA ILE A 135 -19.82 0.03 7.27
C ILE A 135 -20.90 0.39 8.30
N PRO A 136 -22.19 0.37 7.94
CA PRO A 136 -23.27 0.57 8.90
C PRO A 136 -23.22 -0.47 10.02
N ALA A 137 -23.39 -0.02 11.26
CA ALA A 137 -23.60 -0.91 12.39
C ALA A 137 -25.12 -1.14 12.60
N ASN A 138 -25.50 -2.34 13.00
CA ASN A 138 -26.86 -2.66 13.40
C ASN A 138 -27.04 -2.31 14.88
N GLU A 139 -28.10 -1.58 15.22
CA GLU A 139 -28.48 -1.39 16.62
C GLU A 139 -29.38 -2.54 17.07
N VAL A 140 -28.92 -3.35 18.04
CA VAL A 140 -29.76 -4.34 18.70
C VAL A 140 -30.27 -3.74 20.01
N ILE A 141 -31.58 -3.56 20.11
CA ILE A 141 -32.22 -3.12 21.36
C ILE A 141 -32.35 -4.35 22.27
N GLY A 142 -31.44 -4.47 23.24
CA GLY A 142 -31.54 -5.45 24.31
C GLY A 142 -32.61 -5.09 25.34
N LYS A 143 -32.82 -5.96 26.35
CA LYS A 143 -33.82 -5.75 27.43
C LYS A 143 -33.59 -4.50 28.30
N ALA A 144 -32.42 -3.85 28.24
CA ALA A 144 -32.10 -2.68 29.05
C ALA A 144 -31.08 -1.70 28.43
N LEU A 145 -30.19 -2.15 27.54
CA LEU A 145 -29.15 -1.34 26.92
C LEU A 145 -29.11 -1.56 25.40
N ARG A 146 -28.73 -0.51 24.67
CA ARG A 146 -28.46 -0.59 23.23
C ARG A 146 -27.05 -1.13 23.02
N GLU A 147 -26.93 -2.13 22.16
CA GLU A 147 -25.64 -2.66 21.71
C GLU A 147 -25.52 -2.42 20.21
N SER A 148 -24.44 -1.75 19.81
CA SER A 148 -24.11 -1.54 18.40
C SER A 148 -23.30 -2.73 17.92
N VAL A 149 -23.86 -3.54 17.03
CA VAL A 149 -23.21 -4.73 16.49
C VAL A 149 -22.81 -4.44 15.05
N PRO A 150 -21.51 -4.52 14.70
CA PRO A 150 -21.06 -4.28 13.33
C PRO A 150 -21.70 -5.29 12.38
N MET A 151 -22.11 -4.84 11.19
CA MET A 151 -22.76 -5.70 10.20
C MET A 151 -21.87 -6.86 9.74
N TYR A 152 -20.55 -6.66 9.72
CA TYR A 152 -19.56 -7.68 9.39
C TYR A 152 -18.53 -7.81 10.51
N PRO A 153 -17.99 -9.02 10.77
CA PRO A 153 -16.90 -9.19 11.71
C PRO A 153 -15.66 -8.43 11.25
N GLU A 154 -15.00 -7.72 12.17
CA GLU A 154 -13.77 -6.95 11.88
C GLU A 154 -12.66 -7.84 11.29
N ILE A 155 -12.56 -9.08 11.77
CA ILE A 155 -11.60 -10.07 11.24
C ILE A 155 -11.87 -10.33 9.75
N ALA A 156 -13.13 -10.46 9.34
CA ALA A 156 -13.46 -10.72 7.94
C ALA A 156 -13.07 -9.53 7.03
N ILE A 157 -13.30 -8.30 7.49
CA ILE A 157 -12.88 -7.10 6.77
C ILE A 157 -11.35 -7.03 6.68
N ARG A 158 -10.65 -7.29 7.78
CA ARG A 158 -9.18 -7.32 7.80
C ARG A 158 -8.61 -8.32 6.80
N GLU A 159 -9.10 -9.56 6.79
CA GLU A 159 -8.62 -10.59 5.86
C GLU A 159 -8.96 -10.24 4.40
N LEU A 160 -10.14 -9.67 4.15
CA LEU A 160 -10.53 -9.23 2.81
C LEU A 160 -9.57 -8.15 2.28
N VAL A 161 -9.29 -7.13 3.10
CA VAL A 161 -8.37 -6.05 2.75
C VAL A 161 -6.95 -6.59 2.55
N ALA A 162 -6.45 -7.43 3.45
CA ALA A 162 -5.13 -8.05 3.32
C ALA A 162 -5.00 -8.85 2.02
N ASN A 163 -5.98 -9.71 1.73
CA ASN A 163 -5.99 -10.53 0.52
C ASN A 163 -6.01 -9.67 -0.75
N ALA A 164 -6.78 -8.58 -0.76
CA ALA A 164 -6.83 -7.65 -1.88
C ALA A 164 -5.47 -6.95 -2.13
N LEU A 165 -4.76 -6.58 -1.06
CA LEU A 165 -3.44 -5.95 -1.17
C LEU A 165 -2.34 -6.94 -1.59
N ILE A 166 -2.39 -8.18 -1.13
CA ILE A 166 -1.36 -9.19 -1.41
C ILE A 166 -1.51 -9.80 -2.80
N HIS A 167 -2.75 -10.05 -3.26
CA HIS A 167 -3.01 -10.74 -4.53
C HIS A 167 -3.19 -9.82 -5.74
N GLN A 168 -2.83 -8.55 -5.63
CA GLN A 168 -2.94 -7.60 -6.74
C GLN A 168 -1.91 -7.84 -7.85
N ASN A 169 -2.23 -7.40 -9.07
CA ASN A 169 -1.27 -7.39 -10.17
C ASN A 169 -0.47 -6.08 -10.18
N LEU A 170 0.77 -6.13 -9.69
CA LEU A 170 1.65 -4.95 -9.61
C LEU A 170 2.29 -4.58 -10.96
N GLU A 171 2.41 -5.51 -11.90
CA GLU A 171 2.97 -5.27 -13.25
C GLU A 171 2.04 -4.47 -14.15
N GLN A 172 0.73 -4.47 -13.88
CA GLN A 172 -0.22 -3.66 -14.63
C GLN A 172 -0.04 -2.17 -14.31
N ALA A 173 0.54 -1.43 -15.27
CA ALA A 173 0.33 0.01 -15.34
C ALA A 173 -1.15 0.24 -15.68
N TRP A 174 -1.88 0.97 -14.84
CA TRP A 174 -3.26 1.34 -15.10
C TRP A 174 -3.37 2.08 -16.44
N ARG A 175 -3.66 1.36 -17.53
CA ARG A 175 -4.17 1.94 -18.76
C ARG A 175 -5.61 2.32 -18.48
N PHE A 176 -5.81 3.56 -18.05
CA PHE A 176 -7.14 4.12 -17.91
C PHE A 176 -7.84 4.08 -19.28
N CYS A 177 -8.74 3.12 -19.47
CA CYS A 177 -9.77 3.21 -20.49
C CYS A 177 -10.91 4.05 -19.89
N GLY A 178 -10.70 5.37 -19.86
CA GLY A 178 -11.66 6.33 -19.35
C GLY A 178 -11.50 7.65 -20.07
N HIS A 179 -12.50 8.01 -20.85
CA HIS A 179 -12.59 9.26 -21.60
C HIS A 179 -12.22 10.45 -20.73
N ARG A 180 -11.11 11.09 -21.10
CA ARG A 180 -10.71 12.42 -20.63
C ARG A 180 -11.72 13.43 -21.23
N HIS A 181 -12.86 13.65 -20.57
CA HIS A 181 -13.67 14.84 -20.86
C HIS A 181 -12.95 16.04 -20.27
N LEU A 182 -12.22 16.72 -21.16
CA LEU A 182 -11.66 18.04 -20.97
C LEU A 182 -12.75 18.99 -20.44
N ARG A 183 -12.66 19.38 -19.16
CA ARG A 183 -13.12 20.70 -18.75
C ARG A 183 -11.96 21.66 -19.01
N GLN A 184 -11.97 22.28 -20.18
CA GLN A 184 -11.39 23.61 -20.34
C GLN A 184 -12.48 24.61 -19.94
N GLN A 185 -12.26 25.32 -18.83
CA GLN A 185 -12.90 26.59 -18.55
C GLN A 185 -11.81 27.66 -18.70
N ALA A 186 -11.87 28.38 -19.81
CA ALA A 186 -11.53 29.80 -19.99
C ALA A 186 -11.87 30.16 -21.44
#